data_AF-A0AAW9BGK0-F1
#
_entry.id   AF-A0AAW9BGK0-F1
#
_cell.length_a   1.000
_cell.length_b   1.000
_cell.length_c   1.000
_cell.angle_alpha   90.00
_cell.angle_beta   90.00
_cell.angle_gamma   90.00
#
_symmetry.space_group_name_H-M   'P 1'
#
loop_
_entity.id
_entity.type
_entity.pdbx_description
1 polymer ?
#
loop_
_entity_poly.entity_id
_entity_poly.type
_entity_poly.pdbx_seq_one_letter_code
_entity_poly.pdbx_strand_id
1 'polypeptide(L)'
;MNNYKLLMELSGKVTDRAKLLLVHARKLQVAGILLLGIGIYGFDLYAIVIGASIWYFQHITKSAGDHFHASSANVTMKVYKNPENYPPLNVWLVPHEGREITPDHYDELEKLVLEVNEDFITKKVQQVYDYRGGKVTYYDLANIIFLTEGMVRYKAIRQAEGNFQP
;
A
#
# COMPACT_ATOMS: atom_id res chain seq x y z
N MET A 1 19.67 13.97 12.52
CA MET A 1 18.87 13.96 11.27
C MET A 1 18.02 12.70 11.30
N ASN A 2 16.77 12.76 10.86
CA ASN A 2 15.88 11.59 10.86
C ASN A 2 16.42 10.58 9.83
N ASN A 3 16.89 9.40 10.28
CA ASN A 3 17.63 8.44 9.44
C ASN A 3 16.80 7.81 8.31
N TYR A 4 15.49 8.05 8.27
CA TYR A 4 14.52 7.41 7.37
C TYR A 4 13.54 8.40 6.74
N LYS A 5 14.02 9.63 6.43
CA LYS A 5 13.13 10.71 6.00
C LYS A 5 12.41 10.37 4.69
N LEU A 6 13.11 9.77 3.72
CA LEU A 6 12.54 9.43 2.41
C LEU A 6 11.57 8.26 2.51
N LEU A 7 11.89 7.22 3.30
CA LEU A 7 10.98 6.09 3.53
C LEU A 7 9.72 6.54 4.27
N MET A 8 9.84 7.44 5.25
CA MET A 8 8.70 8.04 5.95
C MET A 8 7.83 8.89 5.02
N GLU A 9 8.45 9.66 4.11
CA GLU A 9 7.70 10.45 3.13
C GLU A 9 6.93 9.55 2.15
N LEU A 10 7.56 8.48 1.65
CA LEU A 10 6.91 7.53 0.76
C LEU A 10 5.75 6.81 1.46
N SER A 11 5.97 6.29 2.66
CA SER A 11 4.92 5.61 3.43
C SER A 11 3.77 6.55 3.77
N GLY A 12 4.05 7.81 4.11
CA GLY A 12 3.04 8.85 4.30
C GLY A 12 2.20 9.11 3.05
N LYS A 13 2.82 9.22 1.87
CA LYS A 13 2.08 9.39 0.61
C LYS A 13 1.18 8.18 0.30
N VAL A 14 1.66 6.97 0.58
CA VAL A 14 0.88 5.73 0.38
C VAL A 14 -0.32 5.67 1.33
N THR A 15 -0.13 5.98 2.62
CA THR A 15 -1.23 5.99 3.60
C THR A 15 -2.23 7.10 3.34
N ASP A 16 -1.80 8.29 2.92
CA ASP A 16 -2.69 9.39 2.54
C ASP A 16 -3.56 9.03 1.32
N ARG A 17 -2.96 8.41 0.29
CA ARG A 17 -3.70 7.89 -0.86
C ARG A 17 -4.70 6.81 -0.45
N ALA A 18 -4.29 5.88 0.42
CA ALA A 18 -5.19 4.86 0.96
C ALA A 18 -6.37 5.49 1.73
N LYS A 19 -6.10 6.52 2.54
CA LYS A 19 -7.15 7.27 3.27
C LYS A 19 -8.12 7.92 2.30
N LEU A 20 -7.62 8.65 1.31
CA LEU A 20 -8.47 9.29 0.31
C LEU A 20 -9.35 8.27 -0.41
N LEU A 21 -8.76 7.17 -0.88
CA LEU A 21 -9.50 6.11 -1.56
C LEU A 21 -10.57 5.48 -0.66
N LEU A 22 -10.20 5.03 0.54
CA LEU A 22 -11.10 4.27 1.40
C LEU A 22 -12.20 5.14 2.02
N VAL A 23 -11.91 6.39 2.39
CA VAL A 23 -12.93 7.32 2.92
C VAL A 23 -13.95 7.71 1.85
N HIS A 24 -13.51 7.86 0.60
CA HIS A 24 -14.38 8.30 -0.49
C HIS A 24 -14.98 7.16 -1.30
N ALA A 25 -14.48 5.92 -1.13
CA ALA A 25 -14.95 4.75 -1.87
C ALA A 25 -16.48 4.61 -1.81
N ARG A 26 -17.09 4.66 -0.63
CA ARG A 26 -18.55 4.51 -0.51
C ARG A 26 -19.34 5.62 -1.22
N LYS A 27 -18.86 6.87 -1.15
CA LYS A 27 -19.50 8.02 -1.81
C LYS A 27 -19.41 7.89 -3.33
N LEU A 28 -18.24 7.51 -3.83
CA LEU A 28 -18.01 7.24 -5.25
C LEU A 28 -18.91 6.09 -5.74
N GLN A 29 -19.17 5.07 -4.90
CA GLN A 29 -19.98 3.91 -5.31
C GLN A 29 -21.41 4.33 -5.61
N VAL A 30 -21.99 5.13 -4.70
CA VAL A 30 -23.35 5.66 -4.86
C VAL A 30 -23.41 6.58 -6.07
N ALA A 31 -22.43 7.46 -6.25
CA ALA A 31 -22.37 8.35 -7.41
C ALA A 31 -22.26 7.57 -8.73
N GLY A 32 -21.43 6.54 -8.80
CA GLY A 32 -21.26 5.70 -9.99
C GLY A 32 -22.55 4.98 -10.37
N ILE A 33 -23.26 4.37 -9.41
CA ILE A 33 -24.54 3.70 -9.63
C ILE A 33 -25.61 4.70 -10.11
N LEU A 34 -25.70 5.88 -9.49
CA LEU A 34 -26.66 6.92 -9.89
C LEU A 34 -26.41 7.41 -11.32
N LEU A 35 -25.15 7.68 -11.67
CA LEU A 35 -24.78 8.14 -13.00
C LEU A 35 -25.06 7.08 -14.08
N LEU A 36 -24.82 5.80 -13.78
CA LEU A 36 -25.21 4.71 -14.67
C LEU A 36 -26.74 4.66 -14.87
N GLY A 37 -27.51 4.73 -13.78
CA GLY A 37 -28.98 4.70 -13.84
C GLY A 37 -29.58 5.87 -14.61
N ILE A 38 -29.14 7.10 -14.32
CA ILE A 38 -29.57 8.31 -15.02
C ILE A 38 -29.16 8.28 -16.49
N GLY A 39 -27.92 7.86 -16.77
CA GLY A 39 -27.41 7.75 -18.13
C GLY A 39 -28.17 6.74 -18.98
N ILE A 40 -28.51 5.56 -18.43
CA ILE A 40 -29.34 4.56 -19.12
C ILE A 40 -30.75 5.10 -19.36
N TYR A 41 -31.37 5.72 -18.35
CA TYR A 41 -32.74 6.25 -18.48
C TYR A 41 -32.84 7.41 -19.48
N GLY A 42 -31.85 8.31 -19.48
CA GLY A 42 -31.80 9.48 -20.35
C GLY A 42 -31.07 9.29 -21.67
N PHE A 43 -30.57 8.08 -21.97
CA PHE A 43 -29.67 7.81 -23.10
C PHE A 43 -28.44 8.75 -23.15
N ASP A 44 -27.95 9.19 -21.99
CA ASP A 44 -26.77 10.05 -21.87
C ASP A 44 -25.50 9.20 -21.76
N LEU A 45 -24.79 9.09 -22.88
CA LEU A 45 -23.54 8.33 -22.97
C LEU A 45 -22.45 8.90 -22.05
N TYR A 46 -22.41 10.21 -21.80
CA TYR A 46 -21.41 10.81 -20.91
C TYR A 46 -21.60 10.36 -19.48
N ALA A 47 -22.85 10.39 -18.98
CA ALA A 47 -23.18 9.89 -17.65
C ALA A 47 -22.85 8.40 -17.50
N ILE A 48 -23.13 7.59 -18.52
CA ILE A 48 -22.76 6.16 -18.55
C ILE A 48 -21.25 5.98 -18.46
N VAL A 49 -20.46 6.71 -19.26
CA VAL A 49 -19.00 6.60 -19.28
C VAL A 49 -18.40 7.01 -17.93
N ILE A 50 -18.88 8.10 -17.31
CA ILE A 50 -18.41 8.53 -16.00
C ILE A 50 -18.76 7.46 -14.94
N GLY A 51 -19.99 6.96 -14.94
CA GLY A 51 -20.42 5.91 -14.00
C GLY A 51 -19.61 4.63 -14.13
N ALA A 52 -19.35 4.17 -15.36
CA ALA A 52 -18.51 3.01 -15.64
C ALA A 52 -17.05 3.23 -15.22
N SER A 53 -16.51 4.44 -15.42
CA SER A 53 -15.16 4.80 -15.00
C SER A 53 -15.00 4.76 -13.48
N ILE A 54 -16.00 5.29 -12.75
CA ILE A 54 -16.03 5.22 -11.28
C ILE A 54 -16.09 3.77 -10.82
N TRP A 55 -16.95 2.94 -11.44
CA TRP A 55 -17.06 1.54 -11.09
C TRP A 55 -15.76 0.76 -11.35
N TYR A 56 -15.13 0.98 -12.50
CA TYR A 56 -13.82 0.40 -12.82
C TYR A 56 -12.75 0.84 -11.82
N PHE A 57 -12.69 2.14 -11.50
CA PHE A 57 -11.76 2.68 -10.51
C PHE A 57 -11.93 2.00 -9.14
N GLN A 58 -13.16 1.81 -8.68
CA GLN A 58 -13.42 1.12 -7.42
C GLN A 58 -13.00 -0.34 -7.45
N HIS A 59 -13.25 -1.03 -8.56
CA HIS A 59 -12.86 -2.41 -8.75
C HIS A 59 -11.33 -2.55 -8.66
N ILE A 60 -10.58 -1.72 -9.40
CA ILE A 60 -9.12 -1.79 -9.41
C ILE A 60 -8.50 -1.33 -8.09
N THR A 61 -9.15 -0.47 -7.29
CA THR A 61 -8.64 -0.03 -5.98
C THR A 61 -9.16 -0.84 -4.80
N LYS A 62 -9.99 -1.87 -5.03
CA LYS A 62 -10.63 -2.65 -3.95
C LYS A 62 -9.61 -3.26 -2.97
N SER A 63 -8.47 -3.71 -3.48
CA SER A 63 -7.43 -4.32 -2.64
C SER A 63 -6.74 -3.36 -1.68
N ALA A 64 -6.89 -2.03 -1.83
CA ALA A 64 -6.43 -1.08 -0.81
C ALA A 64 -7.07 -1.37 0.56
N GLY A 65 -8.31 -1.87 0.55
CA GLY A 65 -9.04 -2.29 1.73
C GLY A 65 -8.49 -3.56 2.36
N ASP A 66 -7.61 -4.31 1.71
CA ASP A 66 -6.94 -5.47 2.29
C ASP A 66 -5.82 -5.03 3.23
N HIS A 67 -5.07 -3.98 2.86
CA HIS A 67 -3.90 -3.50 3.60
C HIS A 67 -4.21 -2.49 4.70
N PHE A 68 -5.30 -1.73 4.57
CA PHE A 68 -5.62 -0.62 5.47
C PHE A 68 -7.06 -0.68 5.98
N HIS A 69 -7.23 -0.28 7.24
CA HIS A 69 -8.50 0.16 7.79
C HIS A 69 -8.55 1.68 7.73
N ALA A 70 -9.67 2.24 7.26
CA ALA A 70 -9.90 3.68 7.28
C ALA A 70 -11.13 4.01 8.12
N SER A 71 -11.00 5.01 8.98
CA SER A 71 -12.10 5.76 9.57
C SER A 71 -12.15 7.16 8.96
N SER A 72 -13.18 7.94 9.29
CA SER A 72 -13.27 9.35 8.87
C SER A 72 -12.08 10.19 9.36
N ALA A 73 -11.44 9.80 10.47
CA ALA A 73 -10.33 10.52 11.08
C ALA A 73 -8.96 9.95 10.69
N ASN A 74 -8.81 8.62 10.60
CA ASN A 74 -7.50 7.96 10.53
C ASN A 74 -7.44 6.78 9.56
N VAL A 75 -6.23 6.44 9.10
CA VAL A 75 -5.91 5.18 8.41
C VAL A 75 -4.92 4.39 9.24
N THR A 76 -5.20 3.11 9.43
CA THR A 76 -4.34 2.19 10.16
C THR A 76 -4.03 0.98 9.28
N MET A 77 -2.76 0.59 9.20
CA MET A 77 -2.37 -0.63 8.51
C MET A 77 -2.91 -1.86 9.24
N LYS A 78 -3.41 -2.85 8.49
CA LYS A 78 -3.80 -4.15 9.05
C LYS A 78 -2.56 -4.95 9.41
N VAL A 79 -2.59 -5.60 10.56
CA VAL A 79 -1.56 -6.56 10.96
C VAL A 79 -2.05 -7.97 10.64
N TYR A 80 -1.30 -8.67 9.80
CA TYR A 80 -1.64 -10.02 9.37
C TYR A 80 -1.10 -11.04 10.37
N LYS A 81 -1.86 -12.11 10.62
CA LYS A 81 -1.44 -13.22 11.50
C LYS A 81 -0.22 -13.98 10.96
N ASN A 82 -0.04 -13.97 9.65
CA ASN A 82 1.16 -14.43 8.98
C ASN A 82 1.68 -13.28 8.10
N PRO A 83 2.63 -12.47 8.59
CA PRO A 83 3.12 -11.31 7.87
C PRO A 83 3.91 -11.68 6.59
N GLU A 84 4.38 -12.91 6.46
CA GLU A 84 5.02 -13.40 5.22
C GLU A 84 4.03 -13.46 4.04
N ASN A 85 2.73 -13.58 4.35
CA ASN A 85 1.65 -13.56 3.38
C ASN A 85 1.07 -12.16 3.14
N TYR A 86 1.81 -11.10 3.51
CA TYR A 86 1.38 -9.74 3.21
C TYR A 86 1.18 -9.60 1.68
N PRO A 87 -0.03 -9.27 1.22
CA PRO A 87 -0.28 -9.19 -0.21
C PRO A 87 0.53 -8.04 -0.84
N PRO A 88 0.76 -8.05 -2.15
CA PRO A 88 1.35 -6.90 -2.82
C PRO A 88 0.40 -5.70 -2.73
N LEU A 89 0.95 -4.52 -2.43
CA LEU A 89 0.20 -3.27 -2.39
C LEU A 89 -0.49 -3.01 -3.72
N ASN A 90 -1.65 -2.39 -3.65
CA ASN A 90 -2.29 -1.86 -4.84
C ASN A 90 -1.40 -0.79 -5.49
N VAL A 91 -1.09 -0.96 -6.78
CA VAL A 91 -0.18 -0.07 -7.53
C VAL A 91 -0.60 1.40 -7.49
N TRP A 92 -1.91 1.69 -7.47
CA TRP A 92 -2.45 3.05 -7.44
C TRP A 92 -2.15 3.81 -6.14
N LEU A 93 -1.82 3.08 -5.08
CA LEU A 93 -1.42 3.68 -3.81
C LEU A 93 0.00 4.24 -3.86
N VAL A 94 0.86 3.73 -4.74
CA VAL A 94 2.27 4.10 -4.76
C VAL A 94 2.50 5.22 -5.77
N PRO A 95 3.04 6.38 -5.35
CA PRO A 95 3.42 7.43 -6.29
C PRO A 95 4.65 7.02 -7.08
N HIS A 96 4.65 7.29 -8.40
CA HIS A 96 5.79 7.01 -9.28
C HIS A 96 6.22 5.54 -9.27
N GLU A 97 5.25 4.64 -9.17
CA GLU A 97 5.38 3.20 -9.01
C GLU A 97 6.43 2.56 -9.93
N GLY A 98 6.52 3.02 -11.18
CA GLY A 98 7.43 2.46 -12.19
C GLY A 98 8.80 3.15 -12.27
N ARG A 99 9.04 4.22 -11.50
CA ARG A 99 10.33 4.89 -11.47
C ARG A 99 11.28 4.15 -10.55
N GLU A 100 12.54 4.08 -10.96
CA GLU A 100 13.64 3.62 -10.11
C GLU A 100 13.83 4.58 -8.94
N ILE A 101 14.16 4.05 -7.77
CA ILE A 101 14.42 4.84 -6.57
C ILE A 101 15.80 5.52 -6.69
N THR A 102 15.98 6.63 -5.96
CA THR A 102 17.26 7.36 -5.99
C THR A 102 18.30 6.65 -5.10
N PRO A 103 19.61 6.94 -5.28
CA PRO A 103 20.68 6.43 -4.40
C PRO A 103 20.40 6.62 -2.91
N ASP A 104 19.88 7.79 -2.52
CA ASP A 104 19.54 8.05 -1.11
C ASP A 104 18.44 7.12 -0.56
N HIS A 105 17.52 6.65 -1.41
CA HIS A 105 16.51 5.67 -0.99
C HIS A 105 17.13 4.28 -0.80
N TYR A 106 18.14 3.93 -1.60
CA TYR A 106 18.90 2.69 -1.41
C TYR A 106 19.64 2.71 -0.06
N ASP A 107 20.27 3.83 0.28
CA ASP A 107 20.97 3.99 1.56
C ASP A 107 20.02 3.88 2.76
N GLU A 108 18.82 4.48 2.69
CA GLU A 108 17.82 4.35 3.75
C GLU A 108 17.24 2.92 3.82
N LEU A 109 17.06 2.25 2.67
CA LEU A 109 16.59 0.86 2.62
C LEU A 109 17.61 -0.10 3.23
N GLU A 110 18.90 0.04 2.92
CA GLU A 110 19.97 -0.78 3.48
C GLU A 110 20.01 -0.64 5.01
N LYS A 111 19.96 0.59 5.51
CA LYS A 111 19.89 0.87 6.96
C LYS A 111 18.68 0.21 7.61
N LEU A 112 17.50 0.29 6.99
CA LEU A 112 16.29 -0.34 7.50
C LEU A 112 16.44 -1.86 7.60
N VAL A 113 16.98 -2.50 6.55
CA VAL A 113 17.19 -3.95 6.52
C VAL A 113 18.17 -4.38 7.60
N LEU A 114 19.27 -3.64 7.79
CA LEU A 114 20.26 -3.89 8.83
C LEU A 114 19.70 -3.69 10.25
N GLU A 115 18.86 -2.67 10.45
CA GLU A 115 18.25 -2.39 11.76
C GLU A 115 17.22 -3.44 12.15
N VAL A 116 16.39 -3.86 11.18
CA VAL A 116 15.37 -4.89 11.40
C VAL A 116 16.00 -6.26 11.62
N ASN A 117 17.10 -6.56 10.90
CA ASN A 117 17.88 -7.79 11.04
C ASN A 117 17.03 -9.08 10.99
N GLU A 118 16.13 -9.15 10.00
CA GLU A 118 15.25 -10.30 9.79
C GLU A 118 15.60 -11.02 8.49
N ASP A 119 15.96 -12.30 8.59
CA ASP A 119 16.31 -13.17 7.45
C ASP A 119 15.29 -13.12 6.32
N PHE A 120 14.00 -13.08 6.67
CA PHE A 120 12.92 -13.03 5.69
C PHE A 120 12.92 -11.72 4.89
N ILE A 121 13.09 -10.57 5.57
CA ILE A 121 13.14 -9.26 4.91
C ILE A 121 14.39 -9.17 4.03
N THR A 122 15.54 -9.59 4.53
CA THR A 122 16.79 -9.61 3.76
C THR A 122 16.66 -10.46 2.49
N LYS A 123 16.12 -11.68 2.60
CA LYS A 123 15.85 -12.55 1.44
C LYS A 123 14.87 -11.90 0.47
N LYS A 124 13.83 -11.23 0.97
CA LYS A 124 12.83 -10.57 0.12
C LYS A 124 13.44 -9.41 -0.68
N VAL A 125 14.28 -8.60 -0.03
CA VAL A 125 15.01 -7.51 -0.68
C VAL A 125 15.93 -8.07 -1.76
N GLN A 126 16.71 -9.12 -1.46
CA GLN A 126 17.57 -9.77 -2.45
C GLN A 126 16.78 -10.32 -3.64
N GLN A 127 15.64 -10.98 -3.40
CA GLN A 127 14.76 -11.46 -4.48
C GLN A 127 14.30 -10.34 -5.41
N VAL A 128 13.99 -9.16 -4.87
CA VAL A 128 13.61 -7.99 -5.69
C VAL A 128 14.79 -7.55 -6.55
N TYR A 129 15.98 -7.42 -5.96
CA TYR A 129 17.19 -7.06 -6.69
C TYR A 129 17.48 -8.04 -7.83
N ASP A 130 17.45 -9.34 -7.54
CA ASP A 130 17.73 -10.39 -8.52
C ASP A 130 16.71 -10.36 -9.67
N TYR A 131 15.42 -10.24 -9.35
CA TYR A 131 14.34 -10.20 -10.34
C TYR A 131 14.42 -8.97 -11.25
N ARG A 132 14.80 -7.81 -10.70
CA ARG A 132 14.87 -6.54 -11.43
C ARG A 132 16.23 -6.28 -12.08
N GLY A 133 17.19 -7.19 -11.96
CA GLY A 133 18.56 -6.97 -12.44
C GLY A 133 19.25 -5.78 -11.75
N GLY A 134 19.02 -5.61 -10.45
CA GLY A 134 19.62 -4.57 -9.63
C GLY A 134 18.80 -3.30 -9.44
N LYS A 135 17.64 -3.16 -10.10
CA LYS A 135 16.86 -1.90 -10.12
C LYS A 135 15.57 -1.97 -9.30
N VAL A 136 15.57 -1.36 -8.12
CA VAL A 136 14.39 -1.27 -7.25
C VAL A 136 13.52 -0.08 -7.63
N THR A 137 12.23 -0.30 -7.82
CA THR A 137 11.26 0.78 -8.11
C THR A 137 10.59 1.31 -6.85
N TYR A 138 9.93 2.47 -6.94
CA TYR A 138 9.11 2.98 -5.83
C TYR A 138 8.02 1.99 -5.40
N TYR A 139 7.47 1.21 -6.34
CA TYR A 139 6.52 0.14 -6.02
C TYR A 139 7.16 -0.94 -5.15
N ASP A 140 8.33 -1.43 -5.55
CA ASP A 140 9.02 -2.48 -4.82
C ASP A 140 9.45 -1.97 -3.43
N LEU A 141 9.96 -0.74 -3.35
CA LEU A 141 10.33 -0.08 -2.09
C LEU A 141 9.14 0.06 -1.15
N ALA A 142 8.00 0.54 -1.63
CA ALA A 142 6.78 0.66 -0.81
C ALA A 142 6.36 -0.70 -0.26
N ASN A 143 6.35 -1.76 -1.08
CA ASN A 143 6.01 -3.10 -0.61
C ASN A 143 6.96 -3.59 0.50
N ILE A 144 8.27 -3.35 0.36
CA ILE A 144 9.26 -3.70 1.39
C ILE A 144 8.97 -2.94 2.69
N ILE A 145 8.75 -1.63 2.64
CA ILE A 145 8.46 -0.82 3.83
C ILE A 145 7.23 -1.35 4.59
N PHE A 146 6.12 -1.58 3.88
CA PHE A 146 4.87 -2.01 4.52
C PHE A 146 4.92 -3.47 5.00
N LEU A 147 5.66 -4.34 4.32
CA LEU A 147 5.95 -5.69 4.78
C LEU A 147 6.76 -5.66 6.09
N THR A 148 7.83 -4.87 6.13
CA THR A 148 8.68 -4.68 7.31
C THR A 148 7.89 -4.15 8.49
N GLU A 149 7.11 -3.08 8.30
CA GLU A 149 6.23 -2.52 9.32
C GLU A 149 5.22 -3.57 9.82
N GLY A 150 4.67 -4.38 8.92
CA GLY A 150 3.74 -5.46 9.24
C GLY A 150 4.36 -6.52 10.15
N MET A 151 5.60 -6.92 9.84
CA MET A 151 6.37 -7.87 10.65
C MET A 151 6.70 -7.31 12.04
N VAL A 152 7.21 -6.09 12.12
CA VAL A 152 7.56 -5.45 13.40
C VAL A 152 6.35 -5.34 14.32
N ARG A 153 5.20 -4.88 13.79
CA ARG A 153 3.95 -4.81 14.55
C ARG A 153 3.45 -6.19 14.98
N TYR A 154 3.54 -7.18 14.11
CA TYR A 154 3.14 -8.55 14.45
C TYR A 154 3.99 -9.12 15.60
N LYS A 155 5.31 -8.95 15.56
CA LYS A 155 6.21 -9.39 16.64
C LYS A 155 5.90 -8.68 17.96
N ALA A 156 5.70 -7.37 17.92
CA ALA A 156 5.34 -6.59 19.10
C ALA A 156 4.03 -7.09 19.76
N ILE A 157 3.01 -7.40 18.94
CA ILE A 157 1.75 -7.99 19.44
C ILE A 157 2.00 -9.36 20.06
N ARG A 158 2.76 -10.24 19.39
CA ARG A 158 3.05 -11.60 19.91
C ARG A 158 3.86 -11.59 21.20
N GLN A 159 4.78 -10.64 21.35
CA GLN A 159 5.53 -10.41 22.59
C GLN A 159 4.60 -9.93 23.72
N ALA A 160 3.70 -8.99 23.44
CA ALA A 160 2.71 -8.53 24.41
C ALA A 160 1.71 -9.63 24.82
N GLU A 161 1.41 -10.55 23.92
CA GLU A 161 0.56 -11.74 24.17
C GLU A 161 1.31 -12.89 24.87
N GLY A 162 2.60 -12.73 25.20
CA GLY A 162 3.39 -13.76 25.90
C GLY A 162 3.78 -14.98 25.04
N ASN A 163 3.66 -14.87 23.71
CA ASN A 163 3.81 -16.00 22.78
C ASN A 163 5.14 -16.00 21.99
N PHE A 164 6.17 -15.31 22.48
CA PHE A 164 7.52 -15.32 21.89
C PHE A 164 8.49 -16.07 22.82
N GLN A 165 8.90 -17.28 22.42
CA GLN A 165 10.21 -17.78 22.83
C GLN A 165 11.24 -17.33 21.78
N PRO A 166 12.44 -16.90 22.22
CA PRO A 166 13.48 -16.37 21.34
C PRO A 166 13.93 -17.36 20.27
#